data_AF-A0A1R3FM15-F1
#
_entry.id   AF-A0A1R3FM15-F1
#
_cell.length_a   1.000
_cell.length_b   1.000
_cell.length_c   1.000
_cell.angle_alpha   90.00
_cell.angle_beta   90.00
_cell.angle_gamma   90.00
#
_symmetry.space_group_name_H-M   'P 1'
#
loop_
_entity.id
_entity.type
_entity.pdbx_description
1 polymer ?
#
loop_
_entity_poly.entity_id
_entity_poly.type
_entity_poly.pdbx_seq_one_letter_code
_entity_poly.pdbx_strand_id
1 'polypeptide(L)'
;MTTTTNTTNTASTNAIVYSVERKFSDVEYLMNELTDNMFEGMGRTQFDEGECLVQQHVMLKASSDQFPEGFIKVPSRFDRGYFRDIANSKVQFRVTLDVSDGVNFLVTFSHRESYGRKKSESSIQAIKDSVNAEFDKHNYVELTKSIVTDEIKKMVVEKNSELVSRAEYFFENNAVTHADDLLTEDNNREFLFLSEQAVTLKKMLNDIEVQQSKLRKERLIEECNKDDREIPDVIKPLFQKALFDAVGIVKKSLFRR
;
A
#
# COMPACT_ATOMS: atom_id res chain seq x y z
N MET A 1 27.93 -19.33 53.90
CA MET A 1 26.99 -18.28 53.46
C MET A 1 27.68 -17.46 52.39
N THR A 2 27.30 -17.67 51.13
CA THR A 2 27.71 -16.80 50.03
C THR A 2 26.61 -16.89 48.99
N THR A 3 25.84 -15.80 48.92
CA THR A 3 24.70 -15.62 48.04
C THR A 3 25.26 -15.18 46.69
N THR A 4 25.14 -16.02 45.66
CA THR A 4 25.46 -15.63 44.29
C THR A 4 24.18 -15.14 43.64
N THR A 5 24.06 -13.83 43.47
CA THR A 5 22.98 -13.17 42.74
C THR A 5 23.08 -13.49 41.24
N ASN A 6 22.05 -14.11 40.70
CA ASN A 6 21.83 -14.23 39.26
C ASN A 6 21.51 -12.84 38.69
N THR A 7 22.48 -12.25 37.98
CA THR A 7 22.28 -11.05 37.15
C THR A 7 22.79 -11.35 35.75
N THR A 8 21.97 -12.05 34.97
CA THR A 8 22.04 -12.09 33.51
C THR A 8 20.72 -12.67 33.01
N ASN A 9 19.90 -11.82 32.39
CA ASN A 9 18.89 -12.13 31.35
C ASN A 9 17.69 -11.17 31.33
N THR A 10 17.92 -9.87 31.53
CA THR A 10 16.93 -8.83 31.21
C THR A 10 17.45 -7.75 30.26
N ALA A 11 18.70 -7.86 29.80
CA ALA A 11 19.29 -6.89 28.88
C ALA A 11 19.13 -7.23 27.38
N SER A 12 18.64 -8.42 27.03
CA SER A 12 18.59 -8.87 25.63
C SER A 12 17.25 -8.62 24.93
N THR A 13 16.21 -8.15 25.61
CA THR A 13 14.88 -7.97 25.00
C THR A 13 14.64 -6.57 24.44
N ASN A 14 15.49 -5.59 24.74
CA ASN A 14 15.26 -4.17 24.40
C ASN A 14 16.27 -3.56 23.41
N ALA A 15 17.11 -4.36 22.75
CA ALA A 15 18.17 -3.83 21.88
C ALA A 15 18.24 -4.47 20.48
N ILE A 16 17.12 -4.99 19.98
CA ILE A 16 16.96 -5.15 18.52
C ILE A 16 16.09 -4.00 18.04
N VAL A 17 16.57 -2.77 18.24
CA VAL A 17 16.20 -1.68 17.35
C VAL A 17 16.89 -2.04 16.04
N TYR A 18 16.18 -2.74 15.16
CA TYR A 18 16.64 -2.93 13.80
C TYR A 18 16.89 -1.53 13.22
N SER A 19 18.15 -1.14 13.13
CA SER A 19 18.54 -0.18 12.11
C SER A 19 18.31 -0.89 10.79
N VAL A 20 17.07 -0.82 10.29
CA VAL A 20 16.78 -1.18 8.92
C VAL A 20 17.60 -0.20 8.09
N GLU A 21 18.78 -0.64 7.65
CA GLU A 21 19.51 0.05 6.59
C GLU A 21 18.51 0.22 5.44
N ARG A 22 18.11 1.47 5.19
CA ARG A 22 17.13 1.80 4.18
C ARG A 22 17.76 1.43 2.84
N LYS A 23 17.26 0.41 2.14
CA LYS A 23 17.81 -0.06 0.85
C LYS A 23 18.06 1.09 -0.15
N PHE A 24 17.25 2.15 -0.07
CA PHE A 24 17.35 3.33 -0.93
C PHE A 24 17.97 4.56 -0.22
N SER A 25 18.78 4.39 0.82
CA SER A 25 19.53 5.48 1.47
C SER A 25 20.46 6.20 0.49
N ASP A 26 21.00 5.48 -0.49
CA ASP A 26 21.92 6.04 -1.50
C ASP A 26 21.22 7.07 -2.40
N VAL A 27 19.89 7.00 -2.52
CA VAL A 27 19.11 8.03 -3.22
C VAL A 27 19.19 9.37 -2.49
N GLU A 28 19.24 9.40 -1.16
CA GLU A 28 19.42 10.66 -0.41
C GLU A 28 20.82 11.27 -0.68
N TYR A 29 21.83 10.45 -0.96
CA TYR A 29 23.15 10.93 -1.39
C TYR A 29 23.08 11.52 -2.80
N LEU A 30 22.48 10.82 -3.76
CA LEU A 30 22.25 11.27 -5.14
C LEU A 30 21.45 12.58 -5.21
N MET A 31 20.49 12.77 -4.30
CA MET A 31 19.71 14.01 -4.19
C MET A 31 20.56 15.23 -3.85
N ASN A 32 21.67 15.04 -3.12
CA ASN A 32 22.60 16.12 -2.81
C ASN A 32 23.49 16.48 -4.02
N GLU A 33 23.53 15.64 -5.05
CA GLU A 33 24.30 15.85 -6.28
C GLU A 33 23.48 16.49 -7.41
N LEU A 34 22.20 16.83 -7.18
CA LEU A 34 21.39 17.58 -8.13
C LEU A 34 21.97 18.99 -8.34
N THR A 35 22.73 19.12 -9.42
CA THR A 35 23.46 20.32 -9.81
C THR A 35 22.60 21.19 -10.72
N ASP A 36 22.81 22.51 -10.69
CA ASP A 36 21.92 23.46 -11.35
C ASP A 36 21.92 23.32 -12.89
N ASN A 37 23.00 22.76 -13.46
CA ASN A 37 23.11 22.42 -14.88
C ASN A 37 22.19 21.27 -15.34
N MET A 38 21.61 20.51 -14.41
CA MET A 38 20.64 19.47 -14.72
C MET A 38 19.23 20.03 -14.95
N PHE A 39 19.00 21.30 -14.62
CA PHE A 39 17.72 21.97 -14.75
C PHE A 39 17.69 22.83 -16.02
N GLU A 40 16.72 22.58 -16.88
CA GLU A 40 16.51 23.30 -18.12
C GLU A 40 15.14 23.98 -18.11
N GLY A 41 15.13 25.31 -18.18
CA GLY A 41 13.90 26.08 -18.38
C GLY A 41 13.49 26.06 -19.85
N MET A 42 12.29 25.56 -20.16
CA MET A 42 11.79 25.44 -21.54
C MET A 42 11.01 26.67 -22.03
N GLY A 43 11.20 27.81 -21.37
CA GLY A 43 10.54 29.07 -21.71
C GLY A 43 9.12 29.21 -21.14
N ARG A 44 8.57 30.41 -21.36
CA ARG A 44 7.24 30.83 -20.91
C ARG A 44 6.28 30.87 -22.09
N THR A 45 5.09 30.33 -21.91
CA THR A 45 3.98 30.43 -22.86
C THR A 45 2.83 31.22 -22.24
N GLN A 46 2.13 32.00 -23.05
CA GLN A 46 0.95 32.75 -22.64
C GLN A 46 -0.17 32.52 -23.66
N PHE A 47 -1.36 32.20 -23.16
CA PHE A 47 -2.57 31.99 -23.95
C PHE A 47 -3.65 32.99 -23.49
N ASP A 48 -4.22 33.71 -24.44
CA ASP A 48 -5.14 34.82 -24.20
C ASP A 48 -6.47 34.66 -24.97
N GLU A 49 -7.24 33.61 -24.68
CA GLU A 49 -8.54 33.33 -25.34
C GLU A 49 -9.70 33.18 -24.34
N GLY A 50 -10.31 34.31 -23.93
CA GLY A 50 -11.37 34.32 -22.90
C GLY A 50 -10.86 34.09 -21.46
N GLU A 51 -9.56 33.94 -21.33
CA GLU A 51 -8.80 33.82 -20.09
C GLU A 51 -7.35 34.22 -20.37
N CYS A 52 -6.63 34.60 -19.33
CA CYS A 52 -5.18 34.72 -19.36
C CYS A 52 -4.60 33.50 -18.67
N LEU A 53 -3.87 32.67 -19.40
CA LEU A 53 -3.13 31.52 -18.89
C LEU A 53 -1.65 31.73 -19.17
N VAL A 54 -0.83 31.78 -18.13
CA VAL A 54 0.63 31.80 -18.23
C VAL A 54 1.16 30.48 -17.73
N GLN A 55 2.06 29.87 -18.51
CA GLN A 55 2.74 28.63 -18.14
C GLN A 55 4.25 28.75 -18.32
N GLN A 56 4.97 28.03 -17.47
CA GLN A 56 6.40 27.83 -17.59
C GLN A 56 6.75 26.39 -17.24
N HIS A 57 7.65 25.82 -18.02
CA HIS A 57 8.11 24.46 -17.82
C HIS A 57 9.58 24.48 -17.43
N VAL A 58 9.90 23.71 -16.40
CA VAL A 58 11.28 23.46 -15.99
C VAL A 58 11.45 21.95 -15.91
N MET A 59 12.49 21.44 -16.54
CA MET A 59 12.78 20.02 -16.56
C MET A 59 14.09 19.73 -15.85
N LEU A 60 14.07 18.74 -14.97
CA LEU A 60 15.27 18.09 -14.48
C LEU A 60 15.58 16.91 -15.40
N LYS A 61 16.74 16.92 -16.04
CA LYS A 61 17.29 15.79 -16.80
C LYS A 61 18.25 15.02 -15.91
N ALA A 62 17.88 13.81 -15.52
CA ALA A 62 18.75 12.90 -14.80
C ALA A 62 18.96 11.62 -15.62
N SER A 63 20.16 11.06 -15.51
CA SER A 63 20.46 9.79 -16.17
C SER A 63 19.92 8.62 -15.34
N SER A 64 19.49 7.54 -16.00
CA SER A 64 18.85 6.41 -15.33
C SER A 64 19.77 5.66 -14.37
N ASP A 65 21.08 5.72 -14.58
CA ASP A 65 22.12 5.16 -13.70
C ASP A 65 22.28 5.93 -12.38
N GLN A 66 21.78 7.17 -12.31
CA GLN A 66 21.70 7.96 -11.07
C GLN A 66 20.58 7.47 -10.14
N PHE A 67 19.80 6.46 -10.52
CA PHE A 67 18.77 5.88 -9.66
C PHE A 67 19.02 4.38 -9.46
N PRO A 68 18.84 3.85 -8.23
CA PRO A 68 18.93 2.42 -7.99
C PRO A 68 17.93 1.64 -8.84
N GLU A 69 18.34 0.45 -9.25
CA GLU A 69 17.51 -0.43 -10.07
C GLU A 69 16.14 -0.68 -9.41
N GLY A 70 15.06 -0.49 -10.19
CA GLY A 70 13.70 -0.71 -9.74
C GLY A 70 13.13 0.37 -8.81
N PHE A 71 13.87 1.46 -8.53
CA PHE A 71 13.38 2.62 -7.79
C PHE A 71 12.25 3.32 -8.55
N ILE A 72 12.46 3.58 -9.84
CA ILE A 72 11.46 4.17 -10.74
C ILE A 72 10.78 3.05 -11.55
N LYS A 73 9.45 2.96 -11.45
CA LYS A 73 8.63 2.05 -12.27
C LYS A 73 7.46 2.79 -12.93
N VAL A 74 7.18 2.46 -14.18
CA VAL A 74 6.07 3.01 -14.98
C VAL A 74 4.83 2.13 -14.85
N PRO A 75 3.62 2.70 -14.77
CA PRO A 75 3.32 4.13 -14.70
C PRO A 75 3.57 4.66 -13.28
N SER A 76 4.45 5.65 -13.18
CA SER A 76 4.76 6.29 -11.90
C SER A 76 3.61 7.19 -11.47
N ARG A 77 3.56 7.54 -10.18
CA ARG A 77 2.49 8.39 -9.61
C ARG A 77 2.41 9.79 -10.23
N PHE A 78 3.50 10.26 -10.84
CA PHE A 78 3.63 11.58 -11.47
C PHE A 78 2.72 11.78 -12.68
N ASP A 79 2.31 10.69 -13.32
CA ASP A 79 1.49 10.74 -14.53
C ASP A 79 -0.01 10.98 -14.26
N ARG A 80 -0.38 11.30 -13.00
CA ARG A 80 -1.79 11.40 -12.57
C ARG A 80 -2.37 12.81 -12.56
N GLY A 81 -1.67 13.81 -13.09
CA GLY A 81 -2.31 14.95 -13.76
C GLY A 81 -3.00 16.03 -12.90
N TYR A 82 -2.70 16.19 -11.61
CA TYR A 82 -3.27 17.29 -10.81
C TYR A 82 -2.27 18.41 -10.55
N PHE A 83 -2.76 19.65 -10.64
CA PHE A 83 -2.02 20.84 -10.22
C PHE A 83 -2.11 21.01 -8.70
N ARG A 84 -1.02 21.44 -8.08
CA ARG A 84 -0.88 21.74 -6.66
C ARG A 84 -0.53 23.21 -6.49
N ASP A 85 -1.04 23.85 -5.45
CA ASP A 85 -0.76 25.27 -5.21
C ASP A 85 0.67 25.47 -4.68
N ILE A 86 1.33 26.53 -5.14
CA ILE A 86 2.52 27.06 -4.46
C ILE A 86 2.02 27.83 -3.22
N ALA A 87 2.65 27.58 -2.07
CA ALA A 87 2.26 28.21 -0.81
C ALA A 87 2.23 29.75 -0.96
N ASN A 88 1.12 30.35 -0.55
CA ASN A 88 0.89 31.80 -0.62
C ASN A 88 0.97 32.40 -2.04
N SER A 89 0.67 31.62 -3.08
CA SER A 89 0.61 32.12 -4.46
C SER A 89 -0.63 31.59 -5.19
N LYS A 90 -1.05 32.32 -6.24
CA LYS A 90 -2.06 31.84 -7.20
C LYS A 90 -1.47 30.95 -8.30
N VAL A 91 -0.15 30.78 -8.32
CA VAL A 91 0.53 29.88 -9.23
C VAL A 91 0.41 28.44 -8.73
N GLN A 92 0.05 27.55 -9.63
CA GLN A 92 -0.02 26.12 -9.38
C GLN A 92 1.07 25.39 -10.15
N PHE A 93 1.43 24.18 -9.72
CA PHE A 93 2.43 23.35 -10.37
C PHE A 93 1.97 21.89 -10.52
N ARG A 94 2.45 21.22 -11.56
CA ARG A 94 2.29 19.78 -11.79
C ARG A 94 3.66 19.18 -12.05
N VAL A 95 3.92 18.00 -11.48
CA VAL A 95 5.14 17.23 -11.76
C VAL A 95 4.75 16.04 -12.62
N THR A 96 5.40 15.88 -13.76
CA THR A 96 5.28 14.74 -14.67
C THR A 96 6.63 14.05 -14.74
N LEU A 97 6.64 12.71 -14.79
CA LEU A 97 7.86 11.93 -14.94
C LEU A 97 7.85 11.24 -16.31
N ASP A 98 8.84 11.54 -17.12
CA ASP A 98 9.09 10.86 -18.39
C ASP A 98 10.35 10.00 -18.25
N VAL A 99 10.25 8.73 -18.63
CA VAL A 99 11.37 7.77 -18.59
C VAL A 99 11.76 7.21 -19.97
N SER A 100 11.26 7.82 -21.04
CA SER A 100 11.51 7.35 -22.42
C SER A 100 12.97 7.54 -22.85
N ASP A 101 13.62 8.61 -22.40
CA ASP A 101 15.02 8.95 -22.67
C ASP A 101 15.71 9.45 -21.39
N GLY A 102 16.00 8.52 -20.48
CA GLY A 102 16.54 8.83 -19.15
C GLY A 102 15.47 8.96 -18.08
N VAL A 103 15.70 9.77 -17.05
CA VAL A 103 14.73 10.08 -15.98
C VAL A 103 14.51 11.59 -15.96
N ASN A 104 13.38 12.01 -16.54
CA ASN A 104 13.06 13.42 -16.74
C ASN A 104 11.89 13.83 -15.86
N PHE A 105 12.14 14.72 -14.89
CA PHE A 105 11.07 15.34 -14.10
C PHE A 105 10.69 16.66 -14.74
N LEU A 106 9.51 16.72 -15.37
CA LEU A 106 8.95 17.93 -15.94
C LEU A 106 8.02 18.60 -14.92
N VAL A 107 8.38 19.79 -14.46
CA VAL A 107 7.53 20.63 -13.61
C VAL A 107 6.89 21.73 -14.44
N THR A 108 5.56 21.66 -14.55
CA THR A 108 4.74 22.66 -15.24
C THR A 108 4.13 23.59 -14.22
N PHE A 109 4.49 24.87 -14.28
CA PHE A 109 3.86 25.94 -13.51
C PHE A 109 2.78 26.62 -14.34
N SER A 110 1.67 26.99 -13.72
CA SER A 110 0.56 27.67 -14.39
C SER A 110 -0.16 28.64 -13.48
N HIS A 111 -0.54 29.80 -14.02
CA HIS A 111 -1.53 30.69 -13.41
C HIS A 111 -2.58 31.05 -14.46
N ARG A 112 -3.85 30.86 -14.10
CA ARG A 112 -5.01 31.11 -14.96
C ARG A 112 -5.97 32.08 -14.28
N GLU A 113 -6.37 33.13 -14.99
CA GLU A 113 -7.53 33.95 -14.61
C GLU A 113 -8.45 34.17 -15.81
N SER A 114 -9.72 33.79 -15.67
CA SER A 114 -10.72 33.97 -16.71
C SER A 114 -11.24 35.40 -16.76
N TYR A 115 -11.46 35.94 -17.96
CA TYR A 115 -12.14 37.21 -18.15
C TYR A 115 -13.38 37.02 -19.04
N GLY A 116 -14.54 37.46 -18.55
CA GLY A 116 -15.79 37.32 -19.30
C GLY A 116 -15.77 38.07 -20.64
N ARG A 117 -16.50 37.55 -21.65
CA ARG A 117 -16.57 38.08 -23.02
C ARG A 117 -17.00 39.56 -23.17
N LYS A 118 -17.48 40.20 -22.10
CA LYS A 118 -17.98 41.59 -22.09
C LYS A 118 -17.08 42.57 -21.31
N LYS A 119 -15.88 42.16 -20.88
CA LYS A 119 -14.97 43.07 -20.18
C LYS A 119 -14.34 44.08 -21.14
N SER A 120 -14.10 45.30 -20.66
CA SER A 120 -13.36 46.32 -21.40
C SER A 120 -11.91 45.88 -21.61
N GLU A 121 -11.29 46.37 -22.68
CA GLU A 121 -9.89 46.09 -22.98
C GLU A 121 -8.95 46.50 -21.84
N SER A 122 -9.23 47.62 -21.18
CA SER A 122 -8.52 48.06 -19.96
C SER A 122 -8.63 47.07 -18.81
N SER A 123 -9.79 46.44 -18.63
CA SER A 123 -10.00 45.44 -17.58
C SER A 123 -9.30 44.13 -17.92
N ILE A 124 -9.24 43.76 -19.19
CA ILE A 124 -8.51 42.57 -19.67
C ILE A 124 -7.02 42.79 -19.45
N GLN A 125 -6.49 43.96 -19.82
CA GLN A 125 -5.07 44.28 -19.62
C GLN A 125 -4.69 44.27 -18.14
N ALA A 126 -5.51 44.85 -17.25
CA ALA A 126 -5.26 44.79 -15.81
C ALA A 126 -5.19 43.36 -15.25
N ILE A 127 -5.97 42.42 -15.81
CA ILE A 127 -5.90 41.00 -15.45
C ILE A 127 -4.60 40.39 -15.94
N LYS A 128 -4.22 40.63 -17.21
CA LYS A 128 -2.94 40.14 -17.76
C LYS A 128 -1.75 40.64 -16.94
N ASP A 129 -1.73 41.92 -16.60
CA ASP A 129 -0.69 42.54 -15.79
C ASP A 129 -0.64 41.92 -14.39
N SER A 130 -1.80 41.67 -13.77
CA SER A 130 -1.88 41.00 -12.47
C SER A 130 -1.38 39.56 -12.53
N VAL A 131 -1.78 38.79 -13.54
CA VAL A 131 -1.36 37.40 -13.73
C VAL A 131 0.15 37.34 -13.95
N ASN A 132 0.67 38.19 -14.83
CA ASN A 132 2.10 38.27 -15.11
C ASN A 132 2.90 38.70 -13.88
N ALA A 133 2.44 39.73 -13.15
CA ALA A 133 3.09 40.19 -11.93
C ALA A 133 3.08 39.15 -10.81
N GLU A 134 2.04 38.31 -10.72
CA GLU A 134 2.01 37.19 -9.78
C GLU A 134 2.95 36.06 -10.20
N PHE A 135 3.04 35.77 -11.51
CA PHE A 135 3.90 34.74 -12.07
C PHE A 135 5.39 35.11 -11.93
N ASP A 136 5.74 36.37 -12.20
CA ASP A 136 7.13 36.85 -12.20
C ASP A 136 7.75 36.96 -10.79
N LYS A 137 6.98 36.72 -9.72
CA LYS A 137 7.48 36.69 -8.32
C LYS A 137 8.37 35.50 -8.01
N HIS A 138 8.35 34.46 -8.84
CA HIS A 138 8.88 33.14 -8.49
C HIS A 138 10.15 32.79 -9.25
N ASN A 139 11.14 32.23 -8.55
CA ASN A 139 12.25 31.55 -9.20
C ASN A 139 11.87 30.09 -9.49
N TYR A 140 11.39 29.83 -10.70
CA TYR A 140 10.88 28.51 -11.08
C TYR A 140 11.94 27.41 -11.10
N VAL A 141 13.21 27.72 -11.29
CA VAL A 141 14.30 26.73 -11.24
C VAL A 141 14.51 26.27 -9.80
N GLU A 142 14.63 27.21 -8.86
CA GLU A 142 14.75 26.90 -7.43
C GLU A 142 13.52 26.15 -6.89
N LEU A 143 12.31 26.60 -7.27
CA LEU A 143 11.07 25.90 -6.92
C LEU A 143 11.07 24.47 -7.46
N THR A 144 11.52 24.27 -8.70
CA THR A 144 11.61 22.93 -9.30
C THR A 144 12.56 22.04 -8.53
N LYS A 145 13.73 22.55 -8.12
CA LYS A 145 14.69 21.81 -7.30
C LYS A 145 14.07 21.35 -5.98
N SER A 146 13.37 22.24 -5.28
CA SER A 146 12.66 21.88 -4.03
C SER A 146 11.55 20.86 -4.27
N ILE A 147 10.71 21.09 -5.28
CA ILE A 147 9.56 20.22 -5.61
C ILE A 147 10.03 18.81 -5.96
N VAL A 148 11.00 18.69 -6.87
CA VAL A 148 11.53 17.39 -7.30
C VAL A 148 12.22 16.69 -6.12
N THR A 149 12.92 17.45 -5.27
CA THR A 149 13.54 16.90 -4.07
C THR A 149 12.54 16.28 -3.10
N ASP A 150 11.46 16.99 -2.81
CA ASP A 150 10.42 16.49 -1.91
C ASP A 150 9.71 15.28 -2.50
N GLU A 151 9.52 15.24 -3.82
CA GLU A 151 8.91 14.10 -4.49
C GLU A 151 9.80 12.86 -4.46
N ILE A 152 11.09 12.99 -4.73
CA ILE A 152 12.02 11.86 -4.64
C ILE A 152 12.13 11.36 -3.19
N LYS A 153 12.16 12.25 -2.19
CA LYS A 153 12.11 11.85 -0.77
C LYS A 153 10.87 11.06 -0.41
N LYS A 154 9.69 11.48 -0.88
CA LYS A 154 8.44 10.72 -0.68
C LYS A 154 8.54 9.33 -1.31
N MET A 155 9.09 9.22 -2.52
CA MET A 155 9.32 7.92 -3.16
C MET A 155 10.25 7.02 -2.35
N VAL A 156 11.34 7.57 -1.81
CA VAL A 156 12.26 6.81 -0.93
C VAL A 156 11.52 6.25 0.27
N VAL A 157 10.71 7.06 0.95
CA VAL A 157 9.91 6.62 2.09
C VAL A 157 8.91 5.54 1.68
N GLU A 158 8.17 5.76 0.59
CA GLU A 158 7.17 4.80 0.09
C GLU A 158 7.83 3.46 -0.30
N LYS A 159 8.94 3.48 -1.05
CA LYS A 159 9.65 2.27 -1.48
C LYS A 159 10.27 1.50 -0.33
N ASN A 160 10.85 2.19 0.65
CA ASN A 160 11.34 1.54 1.86
C ASN A 160 10.19 0.91 2.66
N SER A 161 9.05 1.60 2.76
CA SER A 161 7.85 1.06 3.43
C SER A 161 7.33 -0.19 2.73
N GLU A 162 7.20 -0.17 1.40
CA GLU A 162 6.80 -1.35 0.61
C GLU A 162 7.73 -2.55 0.85
N LEU A 163 9.04 -2.32 0.97
CA LEU A 163 10.01 -3.38 1.25
C LEU A 163 9.87 -3.93 2.66
N VAL A 164 9.69 -3.06 3.66
CA VAL A 164 9.45 -3.47 5.05
C VAL A 164 8.17 -4.30 5.11
N SER A 165 7.06 -3.83 4.54
CA SER A 165 5.80 -4.58 4.52
C SER A 165 5.93 -5.91 3.77
N ARG A 166 6.73 -5.99 2.70
CA ARG A 166 6.98 -7.25 1.99
C ARG A 166 7.82 -8.22 2.83
N ALA A 167 8.82 -7.71 3.55
CA ALA A 167 9.63 -8.51 4.46
C ALA A 167 8.79 -9.01 5.65
N GLU A 168 8.01 -8.13 6.27
CA GLU A 168 7.04 -8.48 7.31
C GLU A 168 6.07 -9.56 6.82
N TYR A 169 5.46 -9.37 5.65
CA TYR A 169 4.57 -10.37 5.06
C TYR A 169 5.26 -11.72 4.82
N PHE A 170 6.52 -11.70 4.37
CA PHE A 170 7.32 -12.92 4.21
C PHE A 170 7.58 -13.60 5.56
N PHE A 171 7.98 -12.86 6.59
CA PHE A 171 8.22 -13.42 7.92
C PHE A 171 6.95 -13.90 8.61
N GLU A 172 5.82 -13.21 8.42
CA GLU A 172 4.52 -13.60 8.99
C GLU A 172 3.95 -14.86 8.34
N ASN A 173 4.03 -14.97 7.00
CA ASN A 173 3.29 -16.03 6.27
C ASN A 173 4.17 -17.14 5.73
N ASN A 174 5.44 -16.85 5.39
CA ASN A 174 6.29 -17.78 4.65
C ASN A 174 7.50 -18.25 5.45
N ALA A 175 8.01 -17.49 6.43
CA ALA A 175 9.21 -17.90 7.17
C ALA A 175 8.97 -19.15 8.03
N VAL A 176 7.76 -19.33 8.58
CA VAL A 176 7.39 -20.56 9.30
C VAL A 176 7.39 -21.75 8.34
N THR A 177 6.67 -21.64 7.22
CA THR A 177 6.63 -22.71 6.20
C THR A 177 8.01 -23.02 5.64
N HIS A 178 8.83 -22.00 5.39
CA HIS A 178 10.18 -22.19 4.86
C HIS A 178 11.13 -22.81 5.89
N ALA A 179 11.00 -22.45 7.17
CA ALA A 179 11.75 -23.11 8.25
C ALA A 179 11.34 -24.59 8.39
N ASP A 180 10.03 -24.88 8.31
CA ASP A 180 9.49 -26.24 8.31
C ASP A 180 9.99 -27.05 7.10
N ASP A 181 10.04 -26.44 5.90
CA ASP A 181 10.59 -27.06 4.69
C ASP A 181 12.09 -27.37 4.85
N LEU A 182 12.88 -26.43 5.36
CA LEU A 182 14.31 -26.64 5.62
C LEU A 182 14.54 -27.76 6.66
N LEU A 183 13.75 -27.79 7.74
CA LEU A 183 13.83 -28.86 8.74
C LEU A 183 13.44 -30.22 8.15
N THR A 184 12.53 -30.24 7.18
CA THR A 184 12.15 -31.44 6.43
C THR A 184 13.27 -31.88 5.48
N GLU A 185 13.86 -30.96 4.71
CA GLU A 185 14.99 -31.20 3.80
C GLU A 185 16.22 -31.72 4.55
N ASP A 186 16.52 -31.15 5.71
CA ASP A 186 17.62 -31.56 6.60
C ASP A 186 17.34 -32.90 7.33
N ASN A 187 16.19 -33.53 7.09
CA ASN A 187 15.74 -34.75 7.78
C ASN A 187 15.81 -34.64 9.31
N ASN A 188 15.42 -33.49 9.86
CA ASN A 188 15.40 -33.30 11.30
C ASN A 188 14.40 -34.28 11.95
N ARG A 189 14.93 -35.27 12.68
CA ARG A 189 14.14 -36.36 13.26
C ARG A 189 13.04 -35.88 14.21
N GLU A 190 13.32 -34.88 15.04
CA GLU A 190 12.35 -34.39 16.02
C GLU A 190 11.20 -33.68 15.33
N PHE A 191 11.51 -32.82 14.35
CA PHE A 191 10.51 -32.12 13.55
C PHE A 191 9.62 -33.09 12.76
N LEU A 192 10.19 -34.09 12.08
CA LEU A 192 9.44 -35.10 11.35
C LEU A 192 8.49 -35.89 12.26
N PHE A 193 8.98 -36.31 13.43
CA PHE A 193 8.15 -37.02 14.42
C PHE A 193 6.99 -36.17 14.95
N LEU A 194 7.25 -34.89 15.26
CA LEU A 194 6.20 -33.95 15.68
C LEU A 194 5.17 -33.72 14.56
N SER A 195 5.62 -33.66 13.31
CA SER A 195 4.75 -33.51 12.14
C SER A 195 3.82 -34.72 11.96
N GLU A 196 4.33 -35.94 12.11
CA GLU A 196 3.53 -37.17 12.08
C GLU A 196 2.48 -37.22 13.21
N GLN A 197 2.86 -36.79 14.41
CA GLN A 197 1.91 -36.67 15.53
C GLN A 197 0.81 -35.66 15.24
N ALA A 198 1.16 -34.49 14.68
CA ALA A 198 0.18 -33.46 14.33
C ALA A 198 -0.85 -33.96 13.29
N VAL A 199 -0.40 -34.72 12.29
CA VAL A 199 -1.30 -35.37 11.30
C VAL A 199 -2.23 -36.37 11.98
N THR A 200 -1.69 -37.18 12.89
CA THR A 200 -2.47 -38.18 13.64
C THR A 200 -3.54 -37.52 14.52
N LEU A 201 -3.18 -36.46 15.24
CA LEU A 201 -4.10 -35.69 16.08
C LEU A 201 -5.22 -35.02 15.26
N LYS A 202 -4.91 -34.44 14.09
CA LYS A 202 -5.93 -33.88 13.18
C LYS A 202 -6.92 -34.95 12.73
N LYS A 203 -6.44 -36.16 12.41
CA LYS A 203 -7.30 -37.28 12.05
C LYS A 203 -8.21 -37.69 13.21
N MET A 204 -7.66 -37.83 14.42
CA MET A 204 -8.45 -38.15 15.62
C MET A 204 -9.50 -37.08 15.91
N LEU A 205 -9.16 -35.80 15.75
CA LEU A 205 -10.11 -34.69 15.93
C LEU A 205 -11.27 -34.80 14.93
N ASN A 206 -10.97 -35.04 13.66
CA ASN A 206 -11.99 -35.25 12.62
C ASN A 206 -12.87 -36.47 12.94
N ASP A 207 -12.29 -37.57 13.41
CA ASP A 207 -13.06 -38.75 13.81
C ASP A 207 -14.01 -38.45 14.98
N ILE A 208 -13.58 -37.63 15.96
CA ILE A 208 -14.44 -37.16 17.05
C ILE A 208 -15.60 -36.32 16.50
N GLU A 209 -15.34 -35.40 15.57
CA GLU A 209 -16.39 -34.57 14.95
C GLU A 209 -17.43 -35.41 14.22
N VAL A 210 -16.99 -36.45 13.50
CA VAL A 210 -17.86 -37.42 12.84
C VAL A 210 -18.72 -38.17 13.86
N GLN A 211 -18.13 -38.64 14.97
CA GLN A 211 -18.88 -39.34 16.03
C GLN A 211 -19.87 -38.41 16.72
N GLN A 212 -19.50 -37.17 17.02
CA GLN A 212 -20.42 -36.17 17.55
C GLN A 212 -21.59 -35.93 16.59
N SER A 213 -21.34 -35.90 15.28
CA SER A 213 -22.39 -35.77 14.27
C SER A 213 -23.37 -36.95 14.31
N LYS A 214 -22.87 -38.18 14.41
CA LYS A 214 -23.70 -39.39 14.56
C LYS A 214 -24.57 -39.35 15.82
N LEU A 215 -23.97 -39.05 16.98
CA LEU A 215 -24.70 -38.96 18.25
C LEU A 215 -25.77 -37.86 18.22
N ARG A 216 -25.48 -36.71 17.60
CA ARG A 216 -26.48 -35.63 17.40
C ARG A 216 -27.64 -36.12 16.53
N LYS A 217 -27.35 -36.82 15.42
CA LYS A 217 -28.35 -37.41 14.54
C LYS A 217 -29.23 -38.41 15.29
N GLU A 218 -28.64 -39.36 16.01
CA GLU A 218 -29.37 -40.34 16.82
C GLU A 218 -30.29 -39.64 17.82
N ARG A 219 -29.78 -38.65 18.57
CA ARG A 219 -30.58 -37.92 19.53
C ARG A 219 -31.74 -37.14 18.91
N LEU A 220 -31.51 -36.52 17.74
CA LEU A 220 -32.55 -35.80 17.02
C LEU A 220 -33.63 -36.74 16.49
N ILE A 221 -33.27 -37.93 16.00
CA ILE A 221 -34.23 -38.98 15.61
C ILE A 221 -35.08 -39.39 16.83
N GLU A 222 -34.44 -39.65 17.97
CA GLU A 222 -35.16 -39.99 19.22
C GLU A 222 -36.17 -38.92 19.62
N GLU A 223 -35.79 -37.62 19.56
CA GLU A 223 -36.70 -36.53 19.91
C GLU A 223 -37.81 -36.33 18.87
N CYS A 224 -37.53 -36.47 17.58
CA CYS A 224 -38.56 -36.42 16.53
C CYS A 224 -39.58 -37.55 16.67
N ASN A 225 -39.15 -38.75 17.04
CA ASN A 225 -40.04 -39.90 17.25
C ASN A 225 -40.94 -39.77 18.49
N LYS A 226 -40.70 -38.77 19.37
CA LYS A 226 -41.59 -38.44 20.49
C LYS A 226 -42.70 -37.47 20.10
N ASP A 227 -42.64 -36.89 18.92
CA ASP A 227 -43.63 -35.96 18.39
C ASP A 227 -44.56 -36.72 17.44
N ASP A 228 -45.77 -37.04 17.89
CA ASP A 228 -46.76 -37.84 17.14
C ASP A 228 -47.34 -37.15 15.89
N ARG A 229 -46.89 -35.93 15.58
CA ARG A 229 -47.35 -35.17 14.42
C ARG A 229 -46.63 -35.66 13.15
N GLU A 230 -47.40 -36.07 12.15
CA GLU A 230 -46.83 -36.45 10.84
C GLU A 230 -46.12 -35.25 10.18
N ILE A 231 -44.85 -35.45 9.81
CA ILE A 231 -44.11 -34.49 8.99
C ILE A 231 -44.64 -34.58 7.56
N PRO A 232 -45.12 -33.48 6.95
CA PRO A 232 -45.62 -33.50 5.58
C PRO A 232 -44.56 -33.99 4.59
N ASP A 233 -44.94 -34.88 3.67
CA ASP A 233 -44.01 -35.53 2.72
C ASP A 233 -43.23 -34.55 1.85
N VAL A 234 -43.77 -33.35 1.59
CA VAL A 234 -43.12 -32.28 0.82
C VAL A 234 -41.87 -31.73 1.52
N ILE A 235 -41.82 -31.76 2.86
CA ILE A 235 -40.74 -31.15 3.67
C ILE A 235 -39.75 -32.22 4.16
N LYS A 236 -40.14 -33.49 4.15
CA LYS A 236 -39.34 -34.64 4.60
C LYS A 236 -37.91 -34.70 4.02
N PRO A 237 -37.67 -34.42 2.72
CA PRO A 237 -36.32 -34.42 2.15
C PRO A 237 -35.45 -33.25 2.65
N LEU A 238 -36.06 -32.07 2.82
CA LEU A 238 -35.39 -30.88 3.38
C LEU A 238 -35.05 -31.08 4.87
N PHE A 239 -35.94 -31.73 5.61
CA PHE A 239 -35.75 -32.09 7.00
C PHE A 239 -34.58 -33.06 7.18
N GLN A 240 -34.51 -34.12 6.35
CA GLN A 240 -33.39 -35.07 6.38
C GLN A 240 -32.05 -34.40 6.06
N LYS A 241 -32.00 -33.59 5.00
CA LYS A 241 -30.79 -32.90 4.57
C LYS A 241 -30.28 -31.87 5.59
N ALA A 242 -31.17 -31.15 6.27
CA ALA A 242 -30.80 -30.06 7.19
C ALA A 242 -30.49 -30.54 8.62
N LEU A 243 -31.08 -31.64 9.09
CA LEU A 243 -30.91 -32.13 10.47
C LEU A 243 -29.93 -33.30 10.60
N PHE A 244 -29.82 -34.16 9.58
CA PHE A 244 -29.16 -35.45 9.74
C PHE A 244 -27.87 -35.64 8.93
N ASP A 245 -27.61 -34.78 7.94
CA ASP A 245 -26.43 -34.90 7.06
C ASP A 245 -25.52 -33.65 7.10
N ALA A 246 -25.80 -32.67 7.96
CA ALA A 246 -24.99 -31.46 8.10
C ALA A 246 -23.76 -31.71 8.99
N VAL A 247 -22.57 -31.59 8.42
CA VAL A 247 -21.31 -31.50 9.17
C VAL A 247 -21.26 -30.11 9.83
N GLY A 248 -21.45 -30.06 11.16
CA GLY A 248 -21.46 -28.82 11.94
C GLY A 248 -22.84 -28.15 12.01
N ILE A 249 -23.61 -28.44 13.06
CA ILE A 249 -24.94 -27.84 13.26
C ILE A 249 -24.81 -26.53 14.04
N VAL A 250 -24.90 -25.39 13.34
CA VAL A 250 -25.25 -24.10 13.95
C VAL A 250 -26.76 -24.08 14.16
N LYS A 251 -27.18 -24.14 15.43
CA LYS A 251 -28.58 -24.05 15.88
C LYS A 251 -29.34 -22.93 15.18
N LYS A 252 -30.54 -23.22 14.65
CA LYS A 252 -31.68 -22.29 14.69
C LYS A 252 -32.99 -23.07 14.84
N SER A 253 -33.75 -22.70 15.87
CA SER A 253 -35.05 -23.27 16.24
C SER A 253 -36.03 -23.26 15.06
N LEU A 254 -36.66 -24.39 14.76
CA LEU A 254 -37.68 -24.51 13.71
C LEU A 254 -39.07 -23.99 14.12
N PHE A 255 -39.27 -23.63 15.39
CA PHE A 255 -40.55 -23.10 15.85
C PHE A 255 -40.34 -21.90 16.80
N ARG A 256 -40.72 -20.71 16.34
CA ARG A 256 -41.01 -19.57 17.24
C ARG A 256 -42.49 -19.68 17.64
N ARG A 257 -42.76 -19.54 18.94
CA ARG A 257 -44.09 -19.10 19.40
C ARG A 257 -44.24 -17.61 19.06
#